data_AF-A0A969TEQ9-F1
#
_entry.id   AF-A0A969TEQ9-F1
#
_cell.length_a   1.000
_cell.length_b   1.000
_cell.length_c   1.000
_cell.angle_alpha   90.00
_cell.angle_beta   90.00
_cell.angle_gamma   90.00
#
_symmetry.space_group_name_H-M   'P 1'
#
loop_
_entity.id
_entity.type
_entity.pdbx_description
1 polymer ?
#
loop_
_entity_poly.entity_id
_entity_poly.type
_entity_poly.pdbx_seq_one_letter_code
_entity_poly.pdbx_strand_id
1 'polypeptide(L)'
;MFQQMIQGSIAVLTRPSVSTFEEHEQDNLGWALIYVAIGAALSGLLGVVQFMVQRLELERQIAELRAQMSDLPPMFSQMMEAFLTPPSLVGSILSNAIGAIIWFLLFLVFVYAIGRAFGGTGSFGELAFDIALFSAPLTVVGALLGIINIGPLGFIIAIVGLVLSIYQFYLTYLGVQSGLNLPSNKALYTMLLVIVMSILIACMLSIFIAFLIAAIVGAAGA
;
A
#
# COMPACT_ATOMS: atom_id res chain seq x y z
N MET A 1 8.54 21.94 8.19
CA MET A 1 7.55 20.94 7.75
C MET A 1 8.17 19.58 7.45
N PHE A 2 8.93 19.38 6.37
CA PHE A 2 9.50 18.05 6.07
C PHE A 2 10.32 17.42 7.22
N GLN A 3 11.19 18.20 7.88
CA GLN A 3 11.94 17.74 9.05
C GLN A 3 11.03 17.35 10.24
N GLN A 4 9.90 18.05 10.43
CA GLN A 4 8.93 17.72 11.48
C GLN A 4 8.22 16.39 11.16
N MET A 5 7.85 16.16 9.90
CA MET A 5 7.30 14.86 9.45
C MET A 5 8.27 13.73 9.75
N ILE A 6 9.57 13.90 9.45
CA ILE A 6 10.59 12.87 9.75
C ILE A 6 10.70 12.61 11.25
N GLN A 7 10.75 13.67 12.06
CA GLN A 7 10.82 13.52 13.52
C GLN A 7 9.57 12.82 14.08
N GLY A 8 8.38 13.21 13.60
CA GLY A 8 7.12 12.55 13.92
C GLY A 8 7.10 11.09 13.49
N SER A 9 7.54 10.78 12.27
CA SER A 9 7.69 9.41 11.77
C SER A 9 8.56 8.57 12.69
N ILE A 10 9.74 9.08 13.07
CA ILE A 10 10.64 8.37 13.98
C ILE A 10 9.97 8.18 15.34
N ALA A 11 9.30 9.19 15.87
CA ALA A 11 8.62 9.11 17.17
C ALA A 11 7.51 8.05 17.16
N VAL A 12 6.59 8.08 16.19
CA VAL A 12 5.47 7.13 16.12
C VAL A 12 5.91 5.70 15.82
N LEU A 13 6.99 5.53 15.04
CA LEU A 13 7.54 4.20 14.70
C LEU A 13 8.38 3.58 15.82
N THR A 14 8.93 4.37 16.74
CA THR A 14 9.79 3.85 17.82
C THR A 14 9.08 3.82 19.18
N ARG A 15 8.13 4.73 19.40
CA ARG A 15 7.37 4.88 20.65
C ARG A 15 5.88 5.07 20.33
N PRO A 16 5.22 4.07 19.74
CA PRO A 16 3.83 4.21 19.31
C PRO A 16 2.88 4.36 20.50
N SER A 17 2.21 5.50 20.58
CA SER A 17 1.14 5.76 21.55
C SER A 17 0.25 6.90 21.05
N VAL A 18 -1.00 6.98 21.49
CA VAL A 18 -1.92 8.07 21.13
C VAL A 18 -1.29 9.44 21.45
N SER A 19 -0.70 9.57 22.65
CA SER A 19 -0.01 10.80 23.06
C SER A 19 1.17 11.17 22.15
N THR A 20 1.88 10.18 21.60
CA THR A 20 2.99 10.43 20.66
C THR A 20 2.49 11.01 19.34
N PHE A 21 1.33 10.51 18.85
CA PHE A 21 0.68 11.04 17.67
C PHE A 21 0.21 12.47 17.92
N GLU A 22 -0.55 12.70 19.00
CA GLU A 22 -1.02 14.04 19.40
C GLU A 22 0.11 15.08 19.56
N GLU A 23 1.30 14.67 20.05
CA GLU A 23 2.47 15.55 20.16
C GLU A 23 2.98 16.06 18.80
N HIS A 24 2.84 15.25 17.74
CA HIS A 24 3.38 15.52 16.41
C HIS A 24 2.29 15.84 15.38
N GLU A 25 1.02 15.76 15.76
CA GLU A 25 -0.14 15.99 14.92
C GLU A 25 -0.20 17.44 14.42
N GLN A 26 -0.65 17.61 13.18
CA GLN A 26 -1.00 18.91 12.62
C GLN A 26 -2.20 18.78 11.67
N ASP A 27 -3.10 19.75 11.67
CA ASP A 27 -4.16 19.86 10.67
C ASP A 27 -3.59 20.36 9.34
N ASN A 28 -2.94 19.46 8.60
CA ASN A 28 -2.29 19.80 7.33
C ASN A 28 -2.32 18.67 6.30
N LEU A 29 -3.46 18.54 5.62
CA LEU A 29 -3.64 17.60 4.51
C LEU A 29 -2.57 17.76 3.42
N GLY A 30 -2.19 18.99 3.09
CA GLY A 30 -1.23 19.27 2.01
C GLY A 30 0.13 18.62 2.27
N TRP A 31 0.66 18.77 3.48
CA TRP A 31 1.93 18.12 3.86
C TRP A 31 1.81 16.61 4.03
N ALA A 32 0.67 16.11 4.49
CA ALA A 32 0.39 14.67 4.53
C ALA A 32 0.52 14.05 3.13
N LEU A 33 -0.13 14.67 2.13
CA LEU A 33 -0.08 14.22 0.73
C LEU A 33 1.32 14.34 0.12
N ILE A 34 2.03 15.44 0.36
CA ILE A 34 3.41 15.61 -0.11
C ILE A 34 4.31 14.51 0.46
N TYR A 35 4.16 14.20 1.74
CA TYR A 35 5.01 13.19 2.40
C TYR A 35 4.74 11.78 1.90
N VAL A 36 3.46 11.41 1.71
CA VAL A 36 3.07 10.15 1.06
C VAL A 36 3.57 10.09 -0.38
N ALA A 37 3.46 11.18 -1.14
CA ALA A 37 3.95 11.25 -2.51
C ALA A 37 5.48 11.04 -2.60
N ILE A 38 6.24 11.60 -1.67
CA ILE A 38 7.70 11.36 -1.57
C ILE A 38 7.98 9.88 -1.27
N GLY A 39 7.30 9.30 -0.28
CA GLY A 39 7.44 7.88 0.05
C GLY A 39 7.10 6.96 -1.12
N ALA A 40 6.03 7.27 -1.85
CA ALA A 40 5.61 6.54 -3.04
C ALA A 40 6.58 6.71 -4.21
N ALA A 41 7.12 7.92 -4.44
CA ALA A 41 8.12 8.14 -5.47
C ALA A 41 9.41 7.33 -5.20
N LEU A 42 9.88 7.34 -3.94
CA LEU A 42 11.03 6.53 -3.50
C LEU A 42 10.75 5.04 -3.64
N SER A 43 9.58 4.58 -3.21
CA SER A 43 9.14 3.19 -3.39
C SER A 43 9.07 2.78 -4.86
N GLY A 44 8.58 3.66 -5.74
CA GLY A 44 8.52 3.42 -7.18
C GLY A 44 9.91 3.27 -7.81
N LEU A 45 10.85 4.14 -7.41
CA LEU A 45 12.27 4.01 -7.79
C LEU A 45 12.86 2.68 -7.33
N LEU A 46 12.65 2.32 -6.06
CA LEU A 46 13.12 1.06 -5.49
C LEU A 46 12.47 -0.16 -6.15
N GLY A 47 11.22 -0.05 -6.59
CA GLY A 47 10.53 -1.10 -7.34
C GLY A 47 11.17 -1.40 -8.70
N VAL A 48 11.69 -0.36 -9.39
CA VAL A 48 12.46 -0.56 -10.63
C VAL A 48 13.76 -1.30 -10.32
N VAL A 49 14.46 -0.93 -9.24
CA VAL A 49 15.67 -1.64 -8.79
C VAL A 49 15.34 -3.10 -8.44
N GLN A 50 14.26 -3.34 -7.70
CA GLN A 50 13.78 -4.67 -7.37
C GLN A 50 13.54 -5.50 -8.64
N PHE A 51 12.86 -4.95 -9.64
CA PHE A 51 12.63 -5.63 -10.91
C PHE A 51 13.95 -6.04 -11.57
N MET A 52 14.93 -5.12 -11.64
CA MET A 52 16.24 -5.43 -12.24
C MET A 52 16.99 -6.54 -11.49
N VAL A 53 16.93 -6.53 -10.16
CA VAL A 53 17.58 -7.53 -9.30
C VAL A 53 16.92 -8.90 -9.42
N GLN A 54 15.59 -8.95 -9.46
CA GLN A 54 14.81 -10.20 -9.51
C GLN A 54 14.66 -10.76 -10.93
N ARG A 55 14.99 -9.98 -11.96
CA ARG A 55 14.82 -10.37 -13.37
C ARG A 55 15.44 -11.73 -13.70
N LEU A 56 16.64 -12.01 -13.19
CA LEU A 56 17.32 -13.28 -13.46
C LEU A 56 16.51 -14.48 -12.96
N GLU A 57 15.89 -14.36 -11.79
CA GLU A 57 15.07 -15.41 -11.20
C GLU A 57 13.72 -15.53 -11.92
N LEU A 58 13.14 -14.40 -12.32
CA LEU A 58 11.91 -14.35 -13.09
C LEU A 58 12.06 -15.04 -14.46
N GLU A 59 13.18 -14.84 -15.15
CA GLU A 59 13.50 -15.51 -16.41
C GLU A 59 13.58 -17.04 -16.24
N ARG A 60 14.12 -17.53 -15.11
CA ARG A 60 14.16 -18.97 -14.80
C ARG A 60 12.77 -19.55 -14.57
N GLN A 61 11.95 -18.89 -13.77
CA GLN A 61 10.58 -19.34 -13.48
C GLN A 61 9.74 -19.41 -14.76
N ILE A 62 9.88 -18.44 -15.67
CA ILE A 62 9.17 -18.43 -16.95
C ILE A 62 9.67 -19.53 -17.90
N ALA A 63 10.98 -19.79 -17.94
CA ALA A 63 11.53 -20.89 -18.73
C ALA A 63 11.01 -22.25 -18.24
N GLU A 64 10.95 -22.45 -16.92
CA GLU A 64 10.38 -23.65 -16.30
C GLU A 64 8.87 -23.77 -16.57
N LEU A 65 8.12 -22.68 -16.44
CA LEU A 65 6.69 -22.64 -16.73
C LEU A 65 6.41 -22.99 -18.20
N ARG A 66 7.19 -22.44 -19.13
CA ARG A 66 7.09 -22.74 -20.56
C ARG A 66 7.47 -24.19 -20.87
N ALA A 67 8.41 -24.77 -20.14
CA ALA A 67 8.76 -26.18 -20.27
C ALA A 67 7.64 -27.10 -19.75
N GLN A 68 6.93 -26.71 -18.69
CA GLN A 68 5.78 -27.44 -18.17
C GLN A 68 4.51 -27.27 -19.01
N MET A 69 4.32 -26.10 -19.61
CA MET A 69 3.18 -25.78 -20.46
C MET A 69 3.62 -25.76 -21.93
N SER A 70 3.67 -26.95 -22.54
CA SER A 70 4.12 -27.11 -23.93
C SER A 70 3.22 -26.45 -24.97
N ASP A 71 2.02 -25.99 -24.59
CA ASP A 71 0.99 -25.49 -25.50
C ASP A 71 0.26 -24.26 -24.94
N LEU A 72 1.04 -23.26 -24.52
CA LEU A 72 0.48 -22.00 -24.02
C LEU A 72 -0.27 -21.25 -25.13
N PRO A 73 -1.53 -20.81 -24.90
CA PRO A 73 -2.26 -19.99 -25.85
C PRO A 73 -1.45 -18.74 -26.26
N PRO A 74 -1.52 -18.29 -27.52
CA PRO A 74 -0.73 -17.15 -28.01
C PRO A 74 -0.90 -15.89 -27.16
N MET A 75 -2.12 -15.62 -26.67
CA MET A 75 -2.41 -14.50 -25.77
C MET A 75 -1.62 -14.58 -24.46
N PHE A 76 -1.50 -15.77 -23.87
CA PHE A 76 -0.77 -15.95 -22.61
C PHE A 76 0.73 -15.71 -22.80
N SER A 77 1.30 -16.17 -23.92
CA SER A 77 2.70 -15.89 -24.25
C SER A 77 2.99 -14.39 -24.41
N GLN A 78 2.09 -13.65 -25.06
CA GLN A 78 2.21 -12.20 -25.22
C GLN A 78 2.09 -11.45 -23.88
N MET A 79 1.18 -11.86 -22.99
CA MET A 79 1.06 -11.25 -21.66
C MET A 79 2.31 -11.49 -20.80
N MET A 80 2.91 -12.66 -20.91
CA MET A 80 4.14 -13.02 -20.19
C MET A 80 5.37 -12.24 -20.70
N GLU A 81 5.49 -12.04 -22.01
CA GLU A 81 6.52 -11.18 -22.58
C GLU A 81 6.34 -9.70 -22.18
N ALA A 82 5.09 -9.21 -22.13
CA ALA A 82 4.80 -7.88 -21.62
C ALA A 82 5.22 -7.71 -20.15
N PHE A 83 5.03 -8.74 -19.32
CA PHE A 83 5.44 -8.72 -17.90
C PHE A 83 6.97 -8.71 -17.72
N LEU A 84 7.70 -9.35 -18.63
CA LEU A 84 9.17 -9.33 -18.65
C LEU A 84 9.77 -8.03 -19.18
N THR A 85 8.95 -7.17 -19.79
CA THR A 85 9.42 -5.91 -20.35
C THR A 85 9.81 -4.98 -19.19
N PRO A 86 11.06 -4.46 -19.14
CA PRO A 86 11.47 -3.57 -18.08
C PRO A 86 10.56 -2.35 -18.00
N PRO A 87 10.02 -2.03 -16.81
CA PRO A 87 9.14 -0.88 -16.69
C PRO A 87 9.95 0.40 -16.88
N SER A 88 9.34 1.39 -17.55
CA SER A 88 9.98 2.70 -17.70
C SER A 88 10.11 3.36 -16.33
N LEU A 89 11.30 3.89 -15.99
CA LEU A 89 11.55 4.53 -14.70
C LEU A 89 10.53 5.64 -14.39
N VAL A 90 10.32 6.54 -15.36
CA VAL A 90 9.37 7.66 -15.23
C VAL A 90 7.95 7.14 -15.04
N GLY A 91 7.55 6.13 -15.83
CA GLY A 91 6.23 5.53 -15.70
C GLY A 91 6.02 4.85 -14.35
N SER A 92 7.01 4.15 -13.81
CA SER A 92 6.93 3.51 -12.48
C SER A 92 6.78 4.53 -11.36
N ILE A 93 7.60 5.59 -11.36
CA ILE A 93 7.54 6.61 -10.31
C ILE A 93 6.20 7.35 -10.34
N LEU A 94 5.76 7.80 -11.52
CA LEU A 94 4.51 8.53 -11.64
C LEU A 94 3.28 7.66 -11.36
N SER A 95 3.22 6.46 -11.92
CA SER A 95 2.09 5.55 -11.67
C SER A 95 1.99 5.16 -10.20
N ASN A 96 3.13 4.89 -9.54
CA ASN A 96 3.15 4.56 -8.11
C ASN A 96 2.77 5.77 -7.25
N ALA A 97 3.29 6.97 -7.54
CA ALA A 97 2.95 8.17 -6.78
C ALA A 97 1.46 8.54 -6.90
N ILE A 98 0.91 8.53 -8.12
CA ILE A 98 -0.50 8.81 -8.36
C ILE A 98 -1.38 7.73 -7.72
N GLY A 99 -1.04 6.46 -7.93
CA GLY A 99 -1.76 5.33 -7.34
C GLY A 99 -1.77 5.38 -5.81
N ALA A 100 -0.61 5.67 -5.20
CA ALA A 100 -0.49 5.80 -3.75
C ALA A 100 -1.33 6.96 -3.20
N ILE A 101 -1.34 8.13 -3.85
CA ILE A 101 -2.16 9.27 -3.42
C ILE A 101 -3.65 8.94 -3.52
N ILE A 102 -4.08 8.36 -4.64
CA ILE A 102 -5.49 7.96 -4.84
C ILE A 102 -5.89 6.95 -3.76
N TRP A 103 -5.08 5.91 -3.56
CA TRP A 103 -5.35 4.87 -2.57
C TRP A 103 -5.40 5.44 -1.14
N PHE A 104 -4.43 6.28 -0.80
CA PHE A 104 -4.34 6.94 0.50
C PHE A 104 -5.56 7.83 0.78
N LEU A 105 -6.00 8.64 -0.21
CA LEU A 105 -7.18 9.48 -0.06
C LEU A 105 -8.46 8.66 0.04
N LEU A 106 -8.63 7.61 -0.77
CA LEU A 106 -9.79 6.72 -0.69
C LEU A 106 -9.88 6.07 0.70
N PHE A 107 -8.75 5.57 1.19
CA PHE A 107 -8.63 5.01 2.53
C PHE A 107 -9.01 6.05 3.61
N LEU A 108 -8.43 7.25 3.55
CA LEU A 108 -8.70 8.32 4.51
C LEU A 108 -10.16 8.75 4.52
N VAL A 109 -10.77 8.95 3.36
CA VAL A 109 -12.19 9.34 3.26
C VAL A 109 -13.08 8.30 3.92
N PHE A 110 -12.79 7.01 3.71
CA PHE A 110 -13.54 5.92 4.32
C PHE A 110 -13.41 5.91 5.84
N VAL A 111 -12.17 5.93 6.33
CA VAL A 111 -11.86 5.93 7.76
C VAL A 111 -12.44 7.15 8.45
N TYR A 112 -12.27 8.32 7.86
CA TYR A 112 -12.80 9.58 8.37
C TYR A 112 -14.32 9.53 8.45
N ALA A 113 -15.01 9.12 7.38
CA ALA A 113 -16.47 9.03 7.37
C ALA A 113 -17.01 8.10 8.46
N ILE A 114 -16.42 6.91 8.61
CA ILE A 114 -16.82 5.93 9.62
C ILE A 114 -16.52 6.46 11.03
N GLY A 115 -15.32 6.98 11.27
CA GLY A 115 -14.95 7.47 12.60
C GLY A 115 -15.75 8.70 13.02
N ARG A 116 -16.09 9.60 12.07
CA ARG A 116 -17.06 10.69 12.32
C ARG A 116 -18.45 10.15 12.66
N ALA A 117 -18.90 9.08 11.99
CA ALA A 117 -20.17 8.42 12.32
C ALA A 117 -20.19 7.82 13.75
N PHE A 118 -19.03 7.41 14.28
CA PHE A 118 -18.89 6.98 15.68
C PHE A 118 -18.72 8.14 16.68
N GLY A 119 -18.77 9.38 16.21
CA GLY A 119 -18.69 10.59 17.03
C GLY A 119 -17.28 11.15 17.20
N GLY A 120 -16.37 10.86 16.27
CA GLY A 120 -15.05 11.49 16.22
C GLY A 120 -15.17 13.00 15.98
N THR A 121 -14.28 13.77 16.59
CA THR A 121 -14.29 15.24 16.53
C THR A 121 -13.11 15.83 15.76
N GLY A 122 -12.07 15.04 15.50
CA GLY A 122 -10.89 15.48 14.75
C GLY A 122 -11.18 15.89 13.30
N SER A 123 -10.20 16.57 12.72
CA SER A 123 -10.24 17.10 11.36
C SER A 123 -9.70 16.10 10.33
N PHE A 124 -10.05 16.30 9.06
CA PHE A 124 -9.54 15.42 7.98
C PHE A 124 -8.02 15.57 7.80
N GLY A 125 -7.48 16.76 8.03
CA GLY A 125 -6.05 17.02 7.91
C GLY A 125 -5.24 16.40 9.05
N GLU A 126 -5.75 16.42 10.29
CA GLU A 126 -5.14 15.73 11.45
C GLU A 126 -5.00 14.23 11.18
N LEU A 127 -6.12 13.56 10.84
CA LEU A 127 -6.10 12.14 10.49
C LEU A 127 -5.13 11.86 9.33
N ALA A 128 -5.17 12.66 8.26
CA ALA A 128 -4.28 12.47 7.13
C ALA A 128 -2.81 12.58 7.54
N PHE A 129 -2.48 13.58 8.35
CA PHE A 129 -1.13 13.83 8.84
C PHE A 129 -0.62 12.64 9.67
N ASP A 130 -1.40 12.18 10.63
CA ASP A 130 -1.06 11.04 11.49
C ASP A 130 -0.83 9.76 10.68
N ILE A 131 -1.71 9.44 9.74
CA ILE A 131 -1.54 8.26 8.89
C ILE A 131 -0.30 8.40 7.99
N ALA A 132 -0.01 9.61 7.49
CA ALA A 132 1.19 9.87 6.69
C ALA A 132 2.49 9.66 7.47
N LEU A 133 2.52 9.94 8.78
CA LEU A 133 3.72 9.81 9.62
C LEU A 133 4.30 8.40 9.60
N PHE A 134 3.50 7.35 9.49
CA PHE A 134 4.02 5.97 9.41
C PHE A 134 3.85 5.33 8.03
N SER A 135 2.80 5.65 7.29
CA SER A 135 2.55 4.98 6.00
C SER A 135 3.63 5.27 4.97
N ALA A 136 4.10 6.52 4.86
CA ALA A 136 5.16 6.90 3.93
C ALA A 136 6.48 6.17 4.21
N PRO A 137 7.08 6.22 5.43
CA PRO A 137 8.32 5.50 5.71
C PRO A 137 8.15 3.98 5.63
N LEU A 138 7.03 3.40 6.08
CA LEU A 138 6.81 1.96 5.99
C LEU A 138 6.67 1.46 4.56
N THR A 139 6.11 2.28 3.65
CA THR A 139 6.09 1.98 2.21
C THR A 139 7.50 1.89 1.63
N VAL A 140 8.40 2.78 2.05
CA VAL A 140 9.83 2.73 1.64
C VAL A 140 10.53 1.51 2.22
N VAL A 141 10.31 1.20 3.50
CA VAL A 141 10.85 -0.02 4.14
C VAL A 141 10.35 -1.27 3.41
N GLY A 142 9.06 -1.34 3.06
CA GLY A 142 8.50 -2.43 2.29
C GLY A 142 9.18 -2.61 0.93
N ALA A 143 9.45 -1.53 0.22
CA ALA A 143 10.18 -1.58 -1.05
C ALA A 143 11.63 -2.06 -0.88
N LEU A 144 12.32 -1.63 0.19
CA LEU A 144 13.67 -2.12 0.51
C LEU A 144 13.69 -3.62 0.81
N LEU A 145 12.71 -4.11 1.58
CA LEU A 145 12.54 -5.54 1.83
C LEU A 145 12.24 -6.32 0.54
N GLY A 146 11.51 -5.71 -0.39
CA GLY A 146 11.23 -6.26 -1.71
C GLY A 146 12.50 -6.56 -2.50
N ILE A 147 13.51 -5.67 -2.47
CA ILE A 147 14.78 -5.84 -3.20
C ILE A 147 15.53 -7.09 -2.75
N ILE A 148 15.55 -7.37 -1.44
CA ILE A 148 16.28 -8.52 -0.87
C ILE A 148 15.46 -9.81 -0.86
N ASN A 149 14.21 -9.77 -1.32
CA ASN A 149 13.33 -10.94 -1.40
C ASN A 149 13.74 -11.84 -2.58
N ILE A 150 14.84 -12.59 -2.42
CA ILE A 150 15.40 -13.44 -3.47
C ILE A 150 15.58 -14.86 -2.93
N GLY A 151 15.05 -15.85 -3.65
CA GLY A 151 15.22 -17.27 -3.37
C GLY A 151 14.75 -17.67 -1.95
N PRO A 152 15.52 -18.50 -1.21
CA PRO A 152 15.09 -19.06 0.07
C PRO A 152 14.96 -18.02 1.20
N LEU A 153 15.57 -16.83 1.05
CA LEU A 153 15.40 -15.73 2.00
C LEU A 153 13.97 -15.16 1.97
N GLY A 154 13.21 -15.43 0.91
CA GLY A 154 11.85 -14.93 0.77
C GLY A 154 10.90 -15.39 1.87
N PHE A 155 11.13 -16.55 2.49
CA PHE A 155 10.34 -16.98 3.64
C PHE A 155 10.55 -16.08 4.87
N ILE A 156 11.79 -15.70 5.17
CA ILE A 156 12.10 -14.80 6.28
C ILE A 156 11.51 -13.42 5.99
N ILE A 157 11.65 -12.92 4.76
CA ILE A 157 11.07 -11.65 4.34
C ILE A 157 9.54 -11.68 4.42
N ALA A 158 8.90 -12.80 4.10
CA ALA A 158 7.45 -12.96 4.26
C ALA A 158 7.03 -12.85 5.73
N ILE A 159 7.78 -13.46 6.67
CA ILE A 159 7.51 -13.31 8.11
C ILE A 159 7.70 -11.86 8.55
N VAL A 160 8.79 -11.20 8.13
CA VAL A 160 9.03 -9.78 8.44
C VAL A 160 7.90 -8.91 7.86
N GLY A 161 7.46 -9.19 6.64
CA GLY A 161 6.33 -8.52 5.99
C GLY A 161 5.02 -8.71 6.76
N LEU A 162 4.78 -9.92 7.29
CA LEU A 162 3.63 -10.18 8.14
C LEU A 162 3.70 -9.39 9.45
N VAL A 163 4.86 -9.33 10.11
CA VAL A 163 5.05 -8.52 11.32
C VAL A 163 4.83 -7.04 11.03
N LEU A 164 5.37 -6.52 9.92
CA LEU A 164 5.16 -5.15 9.48
C LEU A 164 3.68 -4.86 9.18
N SER A 165 2.95 -5.81 8.60
CA SER A 165 1.53 -5.64 8.32
C SER A 165 0.71 -5.52 9.62
N ILE A 166 0.99 -6.35 10.62
CA ILE A 166 0.34 -6.27 11.94
C ILE A 166 0.70 -4.93 12.60
N TYR A 167 1.96 -4.52 12.52
CA TYR A 167 2.42 -3.25 13.06
C TYR A 167 1.75 -2.05 12.38
N GLN A 168 1.60 -2.07 11.04
CA GLN A 168 0.87 -1.07 10.26
C GLN A 168 -0.59 -0.97 10.72
N PHE A 169 -1.27 -2.10 10.95
CA PHE A 169 -2.64 -2.10 11.48
C PHE A 169 -2.73 -1.47 12.87
N TYR A 170 -1.78 -1.78 13.76
CA TYR A 170 -1.72 -1.19 15.09
C TYR A 170 -1.50 0.33 15.06
N LEU A 171 -0.56 0.81 14.23
CA LEU A 171 -0.32 2.24 14.05
C LEU A 171 -1.51 2.96 13.44
N THR A 172 -2.20 2.31 12.50
CA THR A 172 -3.43 2.87 11.92
C THR A 172 -4.52 3.01 12.98
N TYR A 173 -4.68 2.01 13.86
CA TYR A 173 -5.59 2.11 15.00
C TYR A 173 -5.24 3.31 15.90
N LEU A 174 -3.96 3.51 16.25
CA LEU A 174 -3.53 4.66 17.07
C LEU A 174 -3.72 6.01 16.37
N GLY A 175 -3.40 6.10 15.08
CA GLY A 175 -3.58 7.30 14.27
C GLY A 175 -5.05 7.66 14.05
N VAL A 176 -5.94 6.66 13.95
CA VAL A 176 -7.40 6.90 13.93
C VAL A 176 -7.90 7.36 15.29
N GLN A 177 -7.34 6.82 16.37
CA GLN A 177 -7.72 7.19 17.73
C GLN A 177 -7.37 8.65 18.03
N SER A 178 -6.13 9.07 17.72
CA SER A 178 -5.60 10.43 17.89
C SER A 178 -6.25 11.40 16.90
N GLY A 179 -6.05 11.22 15.60
CA GLY A 179 -6.54 12.13 14.57
C GLY A 179 -8.07 12.27 14.45
N LEU A 180 -8.87 11.41 15.09
CA LEU A 180 -10.33 11.62 15.22
C LEU A 180 -10.78 11.90 16.65
N ASN A 181 -9.87 11.93 17.62
CA ASN A 181 -10.15 12.11 19.05
C ASN A 181 -11.19 11.10 19.57
N LEU A 182 -11.08 9.85 19.13
CA LEU A 182 -12.01 8.79 19.49
C LEU A 182 -11.53 8.04 20.74
N PRO A 183 -12.43 7.60 21.63
CA PRO A 183 -12.07 6.64 22.66
C PRO A 183 -11.69 5.30 22.02
N SER A 184 -10.77 4.58 22.69
CA SER A 184 -10.16 3.32 22.20
C SER A 184 -11.17 2.30 21.66
N ASN A 185 -12.31 2.11 22.34
CA ASN A 185 -13.35 1.18 21.93
C ASN A 185 -13.98 1.55 20.56
N LYS A 186 -14.21 2.83 20.30
CA LYS A 186 -14.79 3.32 19.04
C LYS A 186 -13.77 3.34 17.90
N ALA A 187 -12.52 3.67 18.19
CA ALA A 187 -11.43 3.56 17.23
C ALA A 187 -11.26 2.10 16.75
N LEU A 188 -11.38 1.14 17.67
CA LEU A 188 -11.33 -0.29 17.32
C LEU A 188 -12.48 -0.70 16.39
N TYR A 189 -13.71 -0.28 16.68
CA TYR A 189 -14.86 -0.55 15.81
C TYR A 189 -14.71 0.09 14.43
N THR A 190 -14.17 1.31 14.37
CA THR A 190 -13.86 1.98 13.10
C THR A 190 -12.90 1.15 12.27
N MET A 191 -11.82 0.65 12.87
CA MET A 191 -10.84 -0.18 12.20
C MET A 191 -11.39 -1.53 11.73
N LEU A 192 -12.18 -2.21 12.58
CA LEU A 192 -12.83 -3.46 12.19
C LEU A 192 -13.79 -3.26 11.02
N LEU A 193 -14.57 -2.18 11.03
CA LEU A 193 -15.51 -1.87 9.96
C LEU A 193 -14.78 -1.53 8.65
N VAL A 194 -13.68 -0.77 8.74
CA VAL A 194 -12.81 -0.48 7.58
C VAL A 194 -12.26 -1.78 6.98
N ILE A 195 -11.84 -2.75 7.78
CA ILE A 195 -11.38 -4.07 7.29
C ILE A 195 -12.51 -4.81 6.57
N VAL A 196 -13.69 -4.91 7.19
CA VAL A 196 -14.85 -5.60 6.59
C VAL A 196 -15.25 -4.94 5.27
N MET A 197 -15.32 -3.61 5.24
CA MET A 197 -15.65 -2.85 4.02
C MET A 197 -14.58 -3.00 2.95
N SER A 198 -13.29 -3.01 3.32
CA SER A 198 -12.19 -3.24 2.38
C SER A 198 -12.27 -4.63 1.75
N ILE A 199 -12.62 -5.67 2.53
CA ILE A 199 -12.85 -7.02 2.02
C ILE A 199 -14.03 -7.04 1.05
N LEU A 200 -15.16 -6.43 1.41
CA LEU A 200 -16.34 -6.36 0.54
C LEU A 200 -16.01 -5.66 -0.78
N ILE A 201 -15.35 -4.50 -0.73
CA ILE A 201 -14.93 -3.75 -1.92
C ILE A 201 -13.97 -4.57 -2.78
N ALA A 202 -12.99 -5.23 -2.18
CA ALA A 202 -12.05 -6.11 -2.91
C ALA A 202 -12.77 -7.29 -3.58
N CYS A 203 -13.73 -7.91 -2.90
CA CYS A 203 -14.57 -8.97 -3.46
C CYS A 203 -15.44 -8.46 -4.62
N MET A 204 -16.05 -7.28 -4.51
CA MET A 204 -16.85 -6.72 -5.60
C MET A 204 -15.99 -6.34 -6.82
N LEU A 205 -14.82 -5.74 -6.59
CA LEU A 205 -13.86 -5.42 -7.64
C LEU A 205 -13.33 -6.66 -8.35
N SER A 206 -13.02 -7.74 -7.64
CA SER A 206 -12.52 -8.96 -8.26
C SER A 206 -13.59 -9.63 -9.15
N ILE A 207 -14.86 -9.64 -8.71
CA ILE A 207 -15.98 -10.11 -9.53
C ILE A 207 -16.15 -9.24 -10.78
N PHE A 208 -16.08 -7.91 -10.62
CA PHE A 208 -16.21 -6.97 -11.73
C PHE A 208 -15.08 -7.13 -12.77
N ILE A 209 -13.83 -7.26 -12.31
CA ILE A 209 -12.67 -7.49 -13.19
C ILE A 209 -12.79 -8.85 -13.89
N ALA A 210 -13.19 -9.92 -13.18
CA ALA A 210 -13.41 -11.23 -13.79
C ALA A 210 -14.49 -11.17 -14.87
N PHE A 211 -15.56 -10.41 -14.65
CA PHE A 211 -16.60 -10.17 -15.64
C PHE A 211 -16.10 -9.39 -16.86
N LEU A 212 -15.31 -8.32 -16.66
CA LEU A 212 -14.71 -7.57 -17.76
C LEU A 212 -13.77 -8.45 -18.60
N ILE A 213 -12.93 -9.26 -17.97
CA ILE A 213 -12.04 -10.20 -18.65
C ILE A 213 -12.86 -11.21 -19.45
N ALA A 214 -13.89 -11.82 -18.84
CA ALA A 214 -14.77 -12.76 -19.53
C ALA A 214 -15.48 -12.12 -20.73
N ALA A 215 -15.90 -10.85 -20.62
CA ALA A 215 -16.53 -10.10 -21.71
C ALA A 215 -15.56 -9.83 -22.87
N ILE A 216 -14.31 -9.45 -22.56
CA ILE A 216 -13.27 -9.20 -23.58
C ILE A 216 -12.87 -10.52 -24.27
N VAL A 217 -12.66 -11.59 -23.50
CA VAL A 217 -12.30 -12.91 -24.04
C VAL A 217 -13.45 -13.50 -24.86
N GLY A 218 -14.69 -13.37 -24.39
CA GLY A 218 -15.88 -13.80 -25.11
C GLY A 218 -16.12 -13.01 -26.41
N ALA A 219 -15.79 -11.72 -26.43
CA ALA A 219 -15.85 -10.88 -27.63
C ALA A 219 -14.71 -11.16 -28.63
N ALA A 220 -13.58 -11.72 -28.18
CA ALA A 220 -12.45 -12.10 -29.05
C ALA A 220 -12.57 -13.51 -29.65
N GLY A 221 -13.52 -14.32 -29.17
CA GLY A 221 -13.80 -15.68 -29.65
C GLY A 221 -15.01 -15.80 -30.59
N ALA A 222 -15.65 -14.67 -30.95
CA ALA A 222 -16.73 -14.56 -31.93
C ALA A 222 -16.27 -13.78 -33.16
#